data_AF-A0A2M7ZN63-F1
#
_entry.id   AF-A0A2M7ZN63-F1
#
_cell.length_a   1.000
_cell.length_b   1.000
_cell.length_c   1.000
_cell.angle_alpha   90.00
_cell.angle_beta   90.00
_cell.angle_gamma   90.00
#
_symmetry.space_group_name_H-M   'P 1'
#
loop_
_entity.id
_entity.type
_entity.pdbx_description
1 polymer ?
#
loop_
_entity_poly.entity_id
_entity_poly.type
_entity_poly.pdbx_seq_one_letter_code
_entity_poly.pdbx_strand_id
1 'polypeptide(L)' 'MHSSIIIIKLRKKYRLKLPDAIICASAASLGIPLVSNDKIFEKVEVLKLITLPDCLK' A
#
# COMPACT_ATOMS: atom_id res chain seq x y z
N MET A 1 -15.32 -9.66 -2.71
CA MET A 1 -16.08 -8.79 -1.79
C MET A 1 -15.30 -8.57 -0.46
N HIS A 2 -14.04 -8.10 -0.51
CA HIS A 2 -13.18 -7.94 0.68
C HIS A 2 -12.33 -6.66 0.69
N SER A 3 -12.11 -6.01 -0.46
CA SER A 3 -11.22 -4.85 -0.57
C SER A 3 -11.70 -3.62 0.22
N SER A 4 -13.02 -3.36 0.29
CA SER A 4 -13.55 -2.17 0.96
C SER A 4 -13.27 -2.12 2.46
N ILE A 5 -13.31 -3.27 3.15
CA ILE A 5 -12.99 -3.38 4.58
C ILE A 5 -11.49 -3.19 4.83
N ILE A 6 -10.64 -3.69 3.93
CA ILE A 6 -9.19 -3.54 4.01
C ILE A 6 -8.80 -2.07 3.90
N ILE A 7 -9.42 -1.32 2.98
CA ILE A 7 -9.18 0.13 2.82
C ILE A 7 -9.41 0.87 4.14
N ILE A 8 -10.55 0.63 4.81
CA ILE A 8 -10.89 1.30 6.06
C ILE A 8 -9.91 0.91 7.18
N LYS A 9 -9.54 -0.37 7.28
CA LYS A 9 -8.55 -0.85 8.26
C LYS A 9 -7.18 -0.20 8.06
N LEU A 10 -6.69 -0.15 6.82
CA LEU A 10 -5.42 0.50 6.47
C LEU A 10 -5.46 2.00 6.76
N ARG A 11 -6.56 2.66 6.40
CA ARG A 11 -6.75 4.09 6.66
C ARG A 11 -6.71 4.41 8.15
N LYS A 12 -7.38 3.61 8.99
CA LYS A 12 -7.39 3.80 10.45
C LYS A 12 -6.06 3.44 11.10
N LYS A 13 -5.44 2.31 10.74
CA LYS A 13 -4.17 1.84 11.33
C LYS A 13 -3.00 2.78 11.00
N TYR A 14 -2.89 3.20 9.74
CA TYR A 14 -1.72 3.93 9.25
C TYR A 14 -1.98 5.42 8.95
N ARG A 15 -3.19 5.92 9.20
CA ARG A 15 -3.61 7.31 8.91
C ARG A 15 -3.34 7.73 7.45
N LEU A 16 -3.55 6.80 6.52
CA LEU A 16 -3.38 7.06 5.09
C LEU A 16 -4.50 7.97 4.56
N LYS A 17 -4.23 8.71 3.48
CA LYS A 17 -5.31 9.38 2.74
C LYS A 17 -6.15 8.32 2.04
N LEU A 18 -7.40 8.68 1.67
CA LEU A 18 -8.27 7.77 0.93
C LEU A 18 -7.61 7.17 -0.32
N PRO A 19 -7.00 7.96 -1.24
CA PRO A 19 -6.35 7.40 -2.42
C PRO A 19 -5.22 6.43 -2.07
N ASP A 20 -4.35 6.80 -1.14
CA ASP A 20 -3.22 5.96 -0.70
C ASP A 20 -3.70 4.63 -0.12
N ALA A 21 -4.77 4.66 0.68
CA ALA A 21 -5.37 3.46 1.26
C ALA A 21 -6.00 2.55 0.20
N ILE A 22 -6.58 3.12 -0.87
CA ILE A 22 -7.12 2.36 -2.00
C ILE A 22 -5.98 1.66 -2.75
N ILE A 23 -4.90 2.39 -3.08
CA ILE A 23 -3.73 1.82 -3.77
C ILE A 23 -3.10 0.70 -2.94
N CYS A 24 -2.91 0.95 -1.65
CA CYS A 24 -2.40 -0.04 -0.70
C CYS A 24 -3.27 -1.30 -0.63
N ALA A 25 -4.59 -1.13 -0.52
CA ALA A 25 -5.51 -2.25 -0.44
C ALA A 25 -5.52 -3.08 -1.73
N SER A 26 -5.41 -2.43 -2.89
CA SER A 26 -5.33 -3.10 -4.18
C SER A 26 -4.05 -3.92 -4.30
N ALA A 27 -2.89 -3.30 -4.04
CA ALA A 27 -1.60 -4.00 -4.10
C ALA A 27 -1.53 -5.17 -3.11
N ALA A 28 -2.01 -4.97 -1.88
CA ALA A 28 -2.09 -6.03 -0.86
C ALA A 28 -3.07 -7.15 -1.26
N SER A 29 -4.22 -6.81 -1.85
CA SER A 29 -5.21 -7.83 -2.28
C SER A 29 -4.72 -8.66 -3.46
N LEU A 30 -3.93 -8.04 -4.34
CA LEU A 30 -3.35 -8.70 -5.51
C LEU A 30 -2.02 -9.40 -5.17
N GLY A 31 -1.46 -9.17 -3.98
CA GLY A 31 -0.16 -9.71 -3.58
C GLY A 31 1.02 -9.15 -4.39
N ILE A 32 0.86 -8.00 -5.02
CA ILE A 32 1.87 -7.37 -5.87
C ILE A 32 2.67 -6.33 -5.09
N PRO A 33 3.96 -6.11 -5.44
CA PRO A 33 4.72 -5.03 -4.86
C PRO A 33 4.16 -3.68 -5.29
N LEU A 34 4.15 -2.73 -4.35
CA LEU A 34 3.84 -1.34 -4.63
C LEU A 34 5.15 -0.60 -4.88
N VAL A 35 5.30 -0.08 -6.10
CA VAL A 35 6.43 0.77 -6.46
C VAL A 35 6.12 2.20 -6.03
N SER A 36 6.87 2.71 -5.06
CA SER A 36 6.70 4.07 -4.59
C SER A 36 7.96 4.56 -3.90
N ASN A 37 8.18 5.88 -3.94
CA ASN A 37 9.27 6.55 -3.22
C ASN A 37 8.77 7.31 -1.99
N ASP A 38 7.49 7.16 -1.65
CA ASP A 38 6.88 7.83 -0.51
C ASP A 38 7.07 7.00 0.77
N LYS A 39 7.75 7.59 1.74
CA LYS A 39 8.08 6.97 3.04
C LYS A 39 6.83 6.62 3.85
N ILE A 40 5.69 7.22 3.54
CA ILE A 40 4.43 6.89 4.23
C ILE A 40 4.03 5.42 4.05
N PHE A 41 4.52 4.73 3.02
CA PHE A 41 4.23 3.33 2.77
C PHE A 41 5.20 2.37 3.46
N GLU A 42 6.38 2.84 3.90
CA GLU A 42 7.35 2.02 4.65
C GLU A 42 6.78 1.48 5.96
N LYS A 43 5.87 2.24 6.61
CA LYS A 43 5.18 1.81 7.83
C LYS A 43 4.09 0.75 7.59
N VAL A 44 3.72 0.47 6.33
CA VAL A 44 2.62 -0.46 6.01
C VAL A 44 3.17 -1.88 5.88
N GLU A 45 3.25 -2.58 7.00
CA GLU A 45 3.85 -3.92 7.13
C GLU A 45 3.26 -4.98 6.19
N VAL A 46 2.01 -4.79 5.73
CA VAL A 46 1.29 -5.74 4.86
C VAL A 46 1.69 -5.57 3.38
N LEU A 47 2.40 -4.49 3.03
CA LEU A 47 2.81 -4.21 1.67
C LEU A 47 4.28 -4.54 1.43
N LYS A 48 4.54 -5.06 0.24
CA LYS A 48 5.89 -5.16 -0.29
C LYS A 48 6.20 -3.87 -1.04
N LEU A 49 7.00 -3.00 -0.45
CA LEU A 49 7.44 -1.76 -1.10
C LEU A 49 8.67 -2.02 -1.97
N ILE A 50 8.68 -1.48 -3.19
CA ILE A 50 9.88 -1.42 -4.03
C ILE A 50 10.15 0.04 -4.35
N THR A 51 11.41 0.46 -4.23
CA THR A 51 11.80 1.81 -4.64
C THR A 51 12.01 1.86 -6.15
N LEU A 52 11.80 3.03 -6.77
CA LEU A 52 12.00 3.22 -8.21
C LEU A 52 13.37 2.72 -8.73
N PRO A 53 14.51 3.01 -8.07
CA PRO A 53 15.81 2.54 -8.55
C PRO A 53 15.99 1.02 -8.45
N ASP A 54 15.27 0.34 -7.55
CA ASP A 54 15.30 -1.13 -7.45
C ASP A 54 14.42 -1.80 -8.50
N CYS A 55 13.41 -1.08 -8.99
CA CYS A 55 12.48 -1.60 -9.99
C CYS A 55 13.02 -1.57 -11.42
N LEU A 56 14.05 -0.77 -11.69
CA LEU A 56 14.64 -0.56 -13.01
C LEU A 56 15.97 -1.32 -13.22
N LYS A 57 16.35 -2.19 -12.28
CA LYS A 57 17.53 -3.05 -12.37
C LYS A 57 17.20 -4.43 -12.93
#